data_AF-A0A1V5F9Z9-F1
#
_entry.id   AF-A0A1V5F9Z9-F1
#
_cell.length_a   1.000
_cell.length_b   1.000
_cell.length_c   1.000
_cell.angle_alpha   90.00
_cell.angle_beta   90.00
_cell.angle_gamma   90.00
#
_symmetry.space_group_name_H-M   'P 1'
#
loop_
_entity.id
_entity.type
_entity.pdbx_description
1 polymer ?
#
loop_
_entity_poly.entity_id
_entity_poly.type
_entity_poly.pdbx_seq_one_letter_code
_entity_poly.pdbx_strand_id
1 'polypeptide(L)'
;MPDFHERFLDGKTVAVACPKLDDTQPYVGKLAEILAANDVRSLTVAIMEVPCCGGLERIAREALRISGRAIPFQTRIVSLRGETD
;
A
#
# COMPACT_ATOMS: atom_id res chain seq x y z
N MET A 1 -10.22 -13.07 -8.14
CA MET A 1 -11.26 -12.21 -7.53
C MET A 1 -11.87 -11.31 -8.60
N PRO A 2 -13.08 -11.61 -9.11
CA PRO A 2 -13.74 -10.82 -10.16
C PRO A 2 -14.01 -9.36 -9.77
N ASP A 3 -14.13 -9.08 -8.47
CA ASP A 3 -14.56 -7.83 -7.83
C ASP A 3 -13.40 -6.99 -7.25
N PHE A 4 -12.15 -7.27 -7.60
CA PHE A 4 -10.98 -6.53 -7.08
C PHE A 4 -11.04 -5.03 -7.36
N HIS A 5 -11.41 -4.65 -8.59
CA HIS A 5 -11.50 -3.25 -8.98
C HIS A 5 -12.58 -2.53 -8.17
N GLU A 6 -13.76 -3.13 -8.04
CA GLU A 6 -14.88 -2.57 -7.29
C GLU A 6 -14.54 -2.42 -5.80
N ARG A 7 -13.92 -3.43 -5.17
CA ARG A 7 -13.63 -3.41 -3.74
C ARG A 7 -12.44 -2.54 -3.34
N PHE A 8 -11.41 -2.44 -4.17
CA PHE A 8 -10.16 -1.79 -3.78
C PHE A 8 -9.82 -0.51 -4.54
N LEU A 9 -10.42 -0.28 -5.71
CA LEU A 9 -10.03 0.84 -6.58
C LEU A 9 -11.13 1.88 -6.76
N ASP A 10 -12.40 1.55 -6.48
CA ASP A 10 -13.48 2.53 -6.58
C ASP A 10 -13.22 3.75 -5.67
N GLY A 11 -13.24 4.95 -6.29
CA GLY A 11 -12.93 6.21 -5.64
C GLY A 11 -11.50 6.35 -5.04
N LYS A 12 -10.56 5.47 -5.41
CA LYS A 12 -9.18 5.42 -4.88
C LYS A 12 -8.14 5.56 -5.98
N THR A 13 -7.09 6.33 -5.71
CA THR A 13 -5.89 6.38 -6.57
C THR A 13 -5.00 5.17 -6.30
N VAL A 14 -4.45 4.59 -7.36
CA VAL A 14 -3.62 3.38 -7.29
C VAL A 14 -2.15 3.71 -7.49
N ALA A 15 -1.30 3.12 -6.64
CA ALA A 15 0.14 3.00 -6.86
C ALA A 15 0.52 1.51 -6.76
N VAL A 16 1.44 1.07 -7.61
CA VAL A 16 1.88 -0.34 -7.68
C VAL A 16 3.38 -0.40 -7.38
N ALA A 17 3.76 -1.37 -6.55
CA ALA A 17 5.15 -1.65 -6.20
C ALA A 17 5.31 -3.13 -5.83
N CYS A 18 6.47 -3.71 -6.14
CA CYS A 18 6.86 -5.06 -5.81
C CYS A 18 8.17 -5.06 -5.00
N PRO A 19 8.15 -5.37 -3.70
CA PRO A 19 9.36 -5.40 -2.88
C PRO A 19 10.37 -6.48 -3.28
N LYS A 20 9.98 -7.42 -4.15
CA LYS A 20 10.85 -8.47 -4.69
C LYS A 20 11.55 -8.04 -5.99
N LEU A 21 10.88 -7.25 -6.83
CA LEU A 21 11.30 -6.99 -8.20
C LEU A 21 11.79 -5.55 -8.43
N ASP A 22 11.34 -4.62 -7.59
CA ASP A 22 11.67 -3.21 -7.73
C ASP A 22 12.90 -2.83 -6.89
N ASP A 23 13.65 -1.81 -7.35
CA ASP A 23 14.52 -1.05 -6.45
C ASP A 23 13.65 -0.17 -5.54
N THR A 24 13.46 -0.64 -4.32
CA THR A 24 12.57 -0.01 -3.34
C THR A 24 13.24 1.01 -2.44
N GLN A 25 14.55 1.22 -2.54
CA GLN A 25 15.27 2.22 -1.74
C GLN A 25 14.61 3.62 -1.79
N PRO A 26 14.16 4.15 -2.94
CA PRO A 26 13.56 5.49 -2.99
C PRO A 26 12.08 5.53 -2.57
N TYR A 27 11.41 4.39 -2.38
CA TYR A 27 9.94 4.36 -2.30
C TYR A 27 9.39 4.97 -1.02
N VAL A 28 10.11 4.81 0.10
CA VAL A 28 9.72 5.40 1.39
C VAL A 28 9.63 6.92 1.28
N GLY A 29 10.69 7.57 0.76
CA GLY A 29 10.75 9.03 0.62
C GLY A 29 9.68 9.54 -0.32
N LYS A 30 9.57 8.95 -1.52
CA LYS A 30 8.58 9.35 -2.52
C LYS A 30 7.15 9.21 -2.01
N LEU A 31 6.83 8.10 -1.34
CA LEU A 31 5.49 7.92 -0.77
C LEU A 31 5.24 8.90 0.38
N ALA A 32 6.22 9.16 1.24
CA ALA A 32 6.09 10.14 2.32
C ALA A 32 5.79 11.55 1.79
N GLU A 33 6.47 11.98 0.72
CA GLU A 33 6.22 13.26 0.05
C GLU A 33 4.79 13.33 -0.51
N ILE A 34 4.33 12.26 -1.18
CA ILE A 34 2.96 12.18 -1.70
C ILE A 34 1.96 12.31 -0.56
N LEU A 35 2.14 11.56 0.53
CA LEU A 35 1.24 11.61 1.69
C LEU A 35 1.25 12.98 2.37
N ALA A 36 2.43 13.60 2.52
CA ALA A 36 2.58 14.90 3.16
C ALA A 36 1.98 16.05 2.35
N ALA A 37 2.09 16.00 1.02
CA ALA A 37 1.64 17.06 0.11
C ALA A 37 0.13 17.02 -0.20
N ASN A 38 -0.60 15.98 0.23
CA ASN A 38 -1.99 15.77 -0.14
C ASN A 38 -2.90 15.51 1.08
N ASP A 39 -4.19 15.75 0.92
CA ASP A 39 -5.21 15.41 1.92
C ASP A 39 -5.77 14.01 1.67
N VAL A 40 -4.99 12.99 2.03
CA VAL A 40 -5.31 11.58 1.80
C VAL A 40 -6.26 11.07 2.89
N ARG A 41 -7.48 10.67 2.51
CA ARG A 41 -8.49 10.19 3.46
C ARG A 41 -8.15 8.85 4.15
N SER A 42 -7.45 7.96 3.45
CA SER A 42 -7.08 6.62 3.95
C SER A 42 -5.97 6.02 3.09
N LEU A 43 -5.09 5.23 3.68
CA LEU A 43 -4.08 4.44 2.98
C LEU A 43 -4.36 2.94 3.16
N THR A 44 -4.70 2.26 2.08
CA THR A 44 -4.87 0.80 2.05
C THR A 44 -3.70 0.16 1.31
N VAL A 45 -3.07 -0.84 1.91
CA VAL A 45 -1.97 -1.61 1.31
C VAL A 45 -2.46 -3.02 1.07
N ALA A 46 -2.66 -3.39 -0.21
CA ALA A 46 -2.97 -4.76 -0.59
C ALA A 46 -1.66 -5.52 -0.83
N ILE A 47 -1.49 -6.66 -0.15
CA ILE A 47 -0.32 -7.54 -0.27
C ILE A 47 -0.75 -8.97 -0.52
N MET A 48 0.06 -9.73 -1.26
CA MET A 48 -0.15 -11.17 -1.43
C MET A 48 0.34 -11.93 -0.19
N GLU A 49 -0.27 -13.08 0.11
CA GLU A 49 0.15 -14.05 1.13
C GLU A 49 1.43 -14.79 0.69
N VAL A 50 2.51 -14.04 0.50
CA VAL A 50 3.85 -14.54 0.13
C VAL A 50 4.89 -13.77 0.94
N PRO A 51 6.03 -14.40 1.29
CA PRO A 51 6.98 -13.83 2.25
C PRO A 51 7.59 -12.50 1.79
N CYS A 52 7.68 -12.24 0.49
CA CYS A 52 8.27 -11.00 -0.02
C CYS A 52 7.34 -9.78 0.13
N CYS A 53 6.02 -9.95 0.10
CA CYS A 53 5.09 -8.82 0.01
C CYS A 53 4.97 -8.02 1.31
N GLY A 54 5.37 -8.57 2.47
CA GLY A 54 5.45 -7.81 3.73
C GLY A 54 6.39 -6.60 3.67
N GLY A 55 7.34 -6.58 2.73
CA GLY A 55 8.19 -5.41 2.47
C GLY A 55 7.39 -4.16 2.06
N LEU A 56 6.26 -4.34 1.35
CA LEU A 56 5.43 -3.23 0.89
C LEU A 56 4.70 -2.55 2.06
N GLU A 57 4.17 -3.35 2.99
CA GLU A 57 3.56 -2.83 4.22
C GLU A 57 4.57 -2.02 5.04
N ARG A 58 5.81 -2.52 5.18
CA ARG A 58 6.88 -1.80 5.89
C ARG A 58 7.20 -0.45 5.23
N ILE A 59 7.32 -0.42 3.90
CA ILE A 59 7.55 0.82 3.14
C ILE A 59 6.43 1.83 3.41
N ALA A 60 5.17 1.38 3.33
CA ALA A 60 4.02 2.25 3.49
C ALA A 60 3.85 2.77 4.92
N ARG A 61 4.07 1.93 5.95
CA ARG A 61 4.06 2.34 7.35
C ARG A 61 5.14 3.38 7.66
N GLU A 62 6.35 3.16 7.14
CA GLU A 62 7.45 4.10 7.35
C GLU A 62 7.22 5.42 6.62
N ALA A 63 6.72 5.38 5.39
CA ALA A 63 6.34 6.58 4.65
C ALA A 63 5.26 7.39 5.37
N LEU A 64 4.24 6.72 5.91
CA LEU A 64 3.20 7.36 6.73
C LEU A 64 3.81 8.03 7.96
N ARG A 65 4.70 7.34 8.69
CA ARG A 65 5.41 7.88 9.85
C ARG A 65 6.22 9.13 9.49
N ILE A 66 6.98 9.09 8.39
CA ILE A 66 7.81 10.22 7.93
C ILE A 66 6.95 11.39 7.45
N SER A 67 5.80 11.11 6.82
CA SER A 67 4.90 12.17 6.32
C SER A 67 4.33 13.07 7.41
N GLY A 68 4.34 12.62 8.68
CA GLY A 68 3.76 13.34 9.81
C GLY A 68 2.23 13.45 9.78
N ARG A 69 1.55 12.80 8.83
CA ARG A 69 0.10 12.82 8.68
C ARG A 69 -0.55 11.71 9.51
N ALA A 70 -1.71 12.03 10.09
CA ALA A 70 -2.57 11.05 10.76
C ALA A 70 -3.59 10.46 9.76
N ILE A 71 -3.15 9.50 8.94
CA ILE A 71 -3.99 8.86 7.92
C ILE A 71 -4.40 7.46 8.40
N PRO A 72 -5.70 7.10 8.37
CA PRO A 72 -6.15 5.74 8.63
C PRO A 72 -5.42 4.74 7.71
N PHE A 73 -4.75 3.76 8.32
CA PHE A 73 -3.92 2.77 7.63
C PHE A 73 -4.52 1.38 7.76
N GLN A 74 -4.58 0.64 6.65
CA GLN A 74 -5.05 -0.74 6.64
C GLN A 74 -4.24 -1.60 5.69
N THR A 75 -3.86 -2.79 6.15
CA THR A 75 -3.29 -3.84 5.30
C THR A 75 -4.40 -4.82 4.92
N ARG A 76 -4.41 -5.24 3.65
CA ARG A 76 -5.33 -6.24 3.09
C ARG A 76 -4.50 -7.37 2.51
N ILE A 77 -4.70 -8.59 3.01
CA ILE A 77 -3.96 -9.76 2.55
C ILE A 77 -4.80 -10.47 1.51
N VAL A 78 -4.22 -10.70 0.34
CA VAL A 78 -4.78 -11.51 -0.73
C VAL A 78 -4.16 -12.90 -0.64
N SER A 79 -4.96 -13.91 -0.32
CA SER A 79 -4.49 -15.29 -0.21
C SER A 79 -4.02 -15.82 -1.56
N LEU A 80 -3.27 -16.91 -1.55
CA LEU A 80 -2.86 -17.60 -2.79
C LEU A 80 -4.05 -18.13 -3.61
N ARG A 81 -5.24 -18.23 -3.01
CA ARG A 81 -6.49 -18.62 -3.67
C ARG A 81 -7.29 -17.42 -4.20
N GLY A 82 -6.81 -16.20 -3.96
CA GLY A 82 -7.48 -14.96 -4.36
C GLY A 82 -8.61 -14.53 -3.43
N GLU A 83 -8.60 -15.00 -2.18
CA GLU A 83 -9.51 -14.57 -1.10
C GLU A 83 -8.87 -13.37 -0.35
N THR A 84 -9.67 -12.59 0.38
CA THR A 84 -9.21 -11.34 1.02
C THR A 84 -9.82 -11.13 2.40
N ASP A 85 -9.01 -10.68 3.35
CA ASP A 85 -9.41 -10.32 4.71
C ASP A 85 -9.55 -8.81 4.94
#